data_AF-A0A1G7G4N1-F1
#
_entry.id   AF-A0A1G7G4N1-F1
#
_cell.length_a   1.000
_cell.length_b   1.000
_cell.length_c   1.000
_cell.angle_alpha   90.00
_cell.angle_beta   90.00
_cell.angle_gamma   90.00
#
_symmetry.space_group_name_H-M   'P 1'
#
loop_
_entity.id
_entity.type
_entity.pdbx_description
1 polymer ?
#
loop_
_entity_poly.entity_id
_entity_poly.type
_entity_poly.pdbx_seq_one_letter_code
_entity_poly.pdbx_strand_id
1 'polypeptide(L)'
;MNLDEIQSLLKEAITNPLKFNNEDNPSEVTGLYRYRIILEELRRLGIESKTIGDFSLFLHSYPNSDLSGVDSETMKYILTRSIELRESLVAVSNFISRTFPPLDEDSLRIRLPDGNGFQDLEKYTGAFKIAFTVPLRHPQIDGTIQILRGEPGSVWLVVKVLGIGKMAYKLINDICWSGAVIWRKVLDNKMVAQEVRSYELQNDYQEMLLNAQKKLIDKLVNTEASGIITRNRIKADPEYRSQLAKSIMAMHELFIKGAEVQPSLKEADKAPEKFPDLKHLQSVESRIKAIPEQAEGAEKPRLTKVKSTVAPKIKKSPKQ
;
A
#
# COMPACT_ATOMS: atom_id res chain seq x y z
N MET A 1 -20.21 10.31 -6.03
CA MET A 1 -20.33 11.76 -6.30
C MET A 1 -20.74 12.41 -5.00
N ASN A 2 -20.01 13.42 -4.50
CA ASN A 2 -20.30 14.03 -3.21
C ASN A 2 -21.45 15.04 -3.37
N LEU A 3 -22.60 14.76 -2.76
CA LEU A 3 -23.81 15.56 -2.93
C LEU A 3 -23.66 16.97 -2.32
N ASP A 4 -22.84 17.10 -1.27
CA ASP A 4 -22.56 18.38 -0.63
C ASP A 4 -21.74 19.30 -1.55
N GLU A 5 -20.83 18.71 -2.33
CA GLU A 5 -19.99 19.43 -3.32
C GLU A 5 -20.86 20.00 -4.45
N ILE A 6 -21.82 19.21 -4.94
CA ILE A 6 -22.81 19.65 -5.95
C ILE A 6 -23.66 20.80 -5.40
N GLN A 7 -24.18 20.67 -4.18
CA GLN A 7 -25.01 21.71 -3.56
C GLN A 7 -24.23 23.01 -3.36
N SER A 8 -22.96 22.93 -2.95
CA SER A 8 -22.07 24.09 -2.81
C SER A 8 -21.87 24.81 -4.15
N LEU A 9 -21.56 24.06 -5.21
CA LEU A 9 -21.33 24.63 -6.54
C LEU A 9 -22.59 25.21 -7.18
N LEU A 10 -23.74 24.55 -7.02
CA LEU A 10 -25.03 25.10 -7.46
C LEU A 10 -25.33 26.42 -6.71
N LYS A 11 -25.06 26.48 -5.41
CA LYS A 11 -25.26 27.70 -4.63
C LYS A 11 -24.33 28.82 -5.11
N GLU A 12 -23.06 28.51 -5.39
CA GLU A 12 -22.11 29.48 -5.96
C GLU A 12 -22.58 30.00 -7.33
N ALA A 13 -23.05 29.12 -8.21
CA ALA A 13 -23.57 29.45 -9.53
C ALA A 13 -24.81 30.36 -9.48
N ILE A 14 -25.70 30.13 -8.52
CA ILE A 14 -26.94 30.91 -8.33
C ILE A 14 -26.66 32.28 -7.72
N THR A 15 -25.67 32.37 -6.81
CA THR A 15 -25.34 33.59 -6.04
C THR A 15 -24.40 34.54 -6.76
N ASN A 16 -23.65 34.06 -7.75
CA ASN A 16 -22.75 34.88 -8.56
C ASN A 16 -23.20 34.92 -10.03
N PRO A 17 -24.38 35.49 -10.35
CA PRO A 17 -24.81 35.65 -11.73
C PRO A 17 -23.94 36.67 -12.47
N LEU A 18 -23.99 36.62 -13.80
CA LEU A 18 -23.48 37.71 -14.65
C LEU A 18 -24.17 39.02 -14.26
N LYS A 19 -23.41 40.11 -14.21
CA LYS A 19 -23.94 41.44 -13.88
C LYS A 19 -23.98 42.29 -15.13
N PHE A 20 -25.13 42.89 -15.39
CA PHE A 20 -25.35 43.77 -16.54
C PHE A 20 -25.53 45.21 -16.04
N ASN A 21 -25.07 46.18 -16.83
CA ASN A 21 -25.19 47.60 -16.48
C ASN A 21 -26.64 48.14 -16.59
N ASN A 22 -27.47 47.54 -17.43
CA ASN A 22 -28.90 47.80 -17.59
C ASN A 22 -29.60 46.50 -18.03
N GLU A 23 -30.72 46.14 -17.40
CA GLU A 23 -31.47 44.91 -17.73
C GLU A 23 -32.34 45.06 -18.98
N ASP A 24 -32.82 46.26 -19.29
CA ASP A 24 -33.70 46.50 -20.45
C ASP A 24 -32.91 46.68 -21.75
N ASN A 25 -31.71 47.25 -21.66
CA ASN A 25 -30.81 47.44 -22.80
C ASN A 25 -29.34 47.33 -22.37
N PRO A 26 -28.84 46.10 -22.13
CA PRO A 26 -27.49 45.87 -21.66
C PRO A 26 -26.46 46.26 -22.71
N SER A 27 -25.46 47.05 -22.30
CA SER A 27 -24.30 47.42 -23.15
C SER A 27 -22.96 46.98 -22.55
N GLU A 28 -22.99 46.49 -21.31
CA GLU A 28 -21.83 45.93 -20.60
C GLU A 28 -22.25 44.73 -19.74
N VAL A 29 -21.41 43.69 -19.70
CA VAL A 29 -21.57 42.52 -18.82
C VAL A 29 -20.26 42.20 -18.12
N THR A 30 -20.35 41.98 -16.81
CA THR A 30 -19.19 41.66 -15.96
C THR A 30 -19.31 40.29 -15.32
N GLY A 31 -18.15 39.68 -14.99
CA GLY A 31 -18.08 38.39 -14.29
C GLY A 31 -18.08 37.15 -15.21
N LEU A 32 -17.88 37.34 -16.51
CA LEU A 32 -17.86 36.28 -17.53
C LEU A 32 -16.87 35.15 -17.23
N TYR A 33 -15.65 35.51 -16.82
CA TYR A 33 -14.61 34.52 -16.48
C TYR A 33 -15.07 33.55 -15.40
N ARG A 34 -15.62 34.08 -14.30
CA ARG A 34 -16.10 33.27 -13.19
C ARG A 34 -17.30 32.41 -13.60
N TYR A 35 -18.22 32.98 -14.36
CA TYR A 35 -19.39 32.25 -14.86
C TYR A 35 -18.99 31.07 -15.75
N ARG A 36 -17.97 31.25 -16.61
CA ARG A 36 -17.44 30.17 -17.47
C ARG A 36 -16.81 29.04 -16.65
N ILE A 37 -16.04 29.37 -15.60
CA ILE A 37 -15.47 28.38 -14.67
C ILE A 37 -16.58 27.55 -14.04
N ILE A 38 -17.61 28.21 -13.53
CA ILE A 38 -18.77 27.55 -12.90
C ILE A 38 -19.45 26.60 -13.88
N LEU A 39 -19.63 27.01 -15.15
CA LEU A 39 -20.22 26.15 -16.18
C LEU A 39 -19.39 24.90 -16.45
N GLU A 40 -18.07 25.04 -16.55
CA GLU A 40 -17.17 23.89 -16.76
C GLU A 40 -17.14 22.96 -15.54
N GLU A 41 -17.22 23.49 -14.32
CA GLU A 41 -17.32 22.68 -13.11
C GLU A 41 -18.64 21.91 -13.02
N LEU A 42 -19.76 22.52 -13.42
CA LEU A 42 -21.05 21.85 -13.52
C LEU A 42 -21.00 20.69 -14.53
N ARG A 43 -20.37 20.91 -15.70
CA ARG A 43 -20.14 19.85 -16.70
C ARG A 43 -19.27 18.73 -16.16
N ARG A 44 -18.18 19.06 -15.44
CA ARG A 44 -17.29 18.08 -14.81
C ARG A 44 -18.04 17.18 -13.82
N LEU A 45 -19.05 17.71 -13.14
CA LEU A 45 -19.90 16.98 -12.20
C LEU A 45 -21.06 16.22 -12.88
N GLY A 46 -21.11 16.19 -14.21
CA GLY A 46 -22.15 15.52 -14.97
C GLY A 46 -23.49 16.26 -14.99
N ILE A 47 -23.52 17.52 -14.53
CA ILE A 47 -24.67 18.42 -14.67
C ILE A 47 -24.54 19.11 -16.03
N GLU A 48 -24.74 18.32 -17.09
CA GLU A 48 -24.70 18.80 -18.47
C GLU A 48 -26.14 18.89 -19.01
N SER A 49 -26.47 20.06 -19.55
CA SER A 49 -27.65 20.24 -20.38
C SER A 49 -27.20 20.82 -21.70
N LYS A 50 -28.01 20.63 -22.75
CA LYS A 50 -27.78 21.27 -24.05
C LYS A 50 -27.58 22.79 -23.89
N THR A 51 -28.35 23.41 -23.00
CA THR A 51 -28.24 24.84 -22.66
C THR A 51 -26.90 25.21 -22.05
N ILE A 52 -26.35 24.40 -21.12
CA ILE A 52 -25.03 24.63 -20.51
C ILE A 52 -23.93 24.48 -21.56
N GLY A 53 -24.00 23.44 -22.40
CA GLY A 53 -23.02 23.19 -23.46
C GLY A 53 -23.00 24.31 -24.51
N ASP A 54 -24.17 24.64 -25.05
CA ASP A 54 -24.32 25.67 -26.08
C ASP A 54 -23.90 27.06 -25.55
N PHE A 55 -24.25 27.38 -24.30
CA PHE A 55 -23.88 28.67 -23.71
C PHE A 55 -22.41 28.74 -23.32
N SER A 56 -21.81 27.66 -22.79
CA SER A 56 -20.35 27.61 -22.54
C SER A 56 -19.58 27.81 -23.84
N LEU A 57 -19.93 27.09 -24.91
CA LEU A 57 -19.31 27.22 -26.23
C LEU A 57 -19.45 28.63 -26.81
N PHE A 58 -20.62 29.25 -26.64
CA PHE A 58 -20.84 30.63 -27.04
C PHE A 58 -19.98 31.61 -26.24
N LEU A 59 -19.91 31.48 -24.92
CA LEU A 59 -19.00 32.30 -24.10
C LEU A 59 -17.53 32.04 -24.47
N HIS A 60 -17.25 30.90 -25.11
CA HIS A 60 -15.90 30.58 -25.55
C HIS A 60 -15.35 31.47 -26.66
N SER A 61 -16.21 32.10 -27.46
CA SER A 61 -15.80 33.02 -28.53
C SER A 61 -15.41 34.41 -28.03
N TYR A 62 -15.58 34.71 -26.73
CA TYR A 62 -15.29 36.01 -26.14
C TYR A 62 -14.05 35.96 -25.22
N PRO A 63 -13.31 37.08 -25.10
CA PRO A 63 -12.17 37.17 -24.19
C PRO A 63 -12.60 36.98 -22.73
N ASN A 64 -11.66 36.59 -21.87
CA ASN A 64 -11.91 36.33 -20.45
C ASN A 64 -12.17 37.60 -19.61
N SER A 65 -12.41 38.74 -20.25
CA SER A 65 -12.67 40.02 -19.61
C SER A 65 -14.15 40.36 -19.65
N ASP A 66 -14.53 41.40 -18.91
CA ASP A 66 -15.84 42.03 -19.06
C ASP A 66 -16.04 42.49 -20.53
N LEU A 67 -17.27 42.34 -21.02
CA LEU A 67 -17.62 42.73 -22.38
C LEU A 67 -18.30 44.09 -22.35
N SER A 68 -17.82 45.01 -23.19
CA SER A 68 -18.41 46.32 -23.41
C SER A 68 -18.46 46.64 -24.91
N GLY A 69 -19.49 47.38 -25.35
CA GLY A 69 -19.61 47.82 -26.74
C GLY A 69 -19.97 46.71 -27.74
N VAL A 70 -20.51 45.59 -27.25
CA VAL A 70 -21.05 44.49 -28.06
C VAL A 70 -22.43 44.88 -28.60
N ASP A 71 -22.84 44.32 -29.74
CA ASP A 71 -24.15 44.61 -30.33
C ASP A 71 -25.31 44.17 -29.41
N SER A 72 -26.44 44.87 -29.55
CA SER A 72 -27.62 44.70 -28.68
C SER A 72 -28.22 43.28 -28.78
N GLU A 73 -28.13 42.61 -29.93
CA GLU A 73 -28.67 41.25 -30.09
C GLU A 73 -27.86 40.23 -29.30
N THR A 74 -26.53 40.32 -29.40
CA THR A 74 -25.59 39.50 -28.63
C THR A 74 -25.74 39.73 -27.12
N MET A 75 -25.86 40.99 -26.68
CA MET A 75 -26.04 41.31 -25.26
C MET A 75 -27.38 40.78 -24.72
N LYS A 76 -28.47 40.89 -25.50
CA LYS A 76 -29.76 40.29 -25.17
C LYS A 76 -29.67 38.77 -25.11
N TYR A 77 -28.95 38.14 -26.04
CA TYR A 77 -28.74 36.68 -26.01
C TYR A 77 -28.03 36.23 -24.74
N ILE A 78 -26.94 36.91 -24.34
CA ILE A 78 -26.22 36.60 -23.09
C ILE A 78 -27.13 36.76 -21.88
N LEU A 79 -27.89 37.85 -21.81
CA LEU A 79 -28.83 38.11 -20.73
C LEU A 79 -29.89 37.01 -20.64
N THR A 80 -30.61 36.74 -21.71
CA THR A 80 -31.68 35.71 -21.75
C THR A 80 -31.14 34.34 -21.37
N ARG A 81 -30.01 33.90 -21.96
CA ARG A 81 -29.42 32.60 -21.64
C ARG A 81 -28.92 32.51 -20.20
N SER A 82 -28.36 33.58 -19.65
CA SER A 82 -27.91 33.60 -18.26
C SER A 82 -29.09 33.47 -17.27
N ILE A 83 -30.25 34.06 -17.60
CA ILE A 83 -31.48 33.97 -16.81
C ILE A 83 -32.04 32.55 -16.88
N GLU A 84 -32.26 32.00 -18.08
CA GLU A 84 -32.79 30.63 -18.28
C GLU A 84 -31.92 29.59 -17.56
N LEU A 85 -30.61 29.74 -17.65
CA LEU A 85 -29.67 28.86 -16.99
C LEU A 85 -29.75 29.01 -15.47
N ARG A 86 -29.79 30.24 -14.94
CA ARG A 86 -29.96 30.48 -13.51
C ARG A 86 -31.24 29.84 -12.99
N GLU A 87 -32.36 30.00 -13.68
CA GLU A 87 -33.63 29.38 -13.31
C GLU A 87 -33.55 27.85 -13.30
N SER A 88 -32.90 27.27 -14.32
CA SER A 88 -32.64 25.83 -14.39
C SER A 88 -31.79 25.35 -13.22
N LEU A 89 -30.73 26.07 -12.86
CA LEU A 89 -29.87 25.75 -11.73
C LEU A 89 -30.62 25.88 -10.39
N VAL A 90 -31.50 26.88 -10.25
CA VAL A 90 -32.39 27.00 -9.08
C VAL A 90 -33.35 25.81 -9.00
N ALA A 91 -33.95 25.40 -10.11
CA ALA A 91 -34.83 24.23 -10.16
C ALA A 91 -34.10 22.94 -9.74
N VAL A 92 -32.89 22.72 -10.26
CA VAL A 92 -32.02 21.59 -9.88
C VAL A 92 -31.63 21.68 -8.40
N SER A 93 -31.21 22.85 -7.93
CA SER A 93 -30.86 23.07 -6.52
C SER A 93 -32.04 22.78 -5.58
N ASN A 94 -33.25 23.23 -5.95
CA ASN A 94 -34.47 22.96 -5.20
C ASN A 94 -34.82 21.47 -5.22
N PHE A 95 -34.70 20.80 -6.37
CA PHE A 95 -34.91 19.37 -6.48
C PHE A 95 -33.96 18.58 -5.58
N ILE A 96 -32.66 18.88 -5.63
CA ILE A 96 -31.65 18.22 -4.79
C ILE A 96 -31.91 18.52 -3.31
N SER A 97 -32.19 19.77 -2.94
CA SER A 97 -32.43 20.14 -1.53
C SER A 97 -33.69 19.48 -0.95
N ARG A 98 -34.72 19.26 -1.78
CA ARG A 98 -35.94 18.54 -1.36
C ARG A 98 -35.72 17.03 -1.28
N THR A 99 -34.96 16.46 -2.21
CA THR A 99 -34.71 15.00 -2.27
C THR A 99 -33.66 14.57 -1.25
N PHE A 100 -32.67 15.42 -1.02
CA PHE A 100 -31.54 15.20 -0.12
C PHE A 100 -31.38 16.42 0.79
N PRO A 101 -32.27 16.57 1.79
CA PRO A 101 -32.14 17.65 2.76
C PRO A 101 -30.76 17.58 3.44
N PRO A 102 -30.18 18.75 3.77
CA PRO A 102 -28.91 18.82 4.48
C PRO A 102 -28.99 18.06 5.80
N LEU A 103 -27.84 17.60 6.27
CA LEU A 103 -27.73 16.87 7.53
C LEU A 103 -27.99 17.80 8.72
N ASP A 104 -28.80 17.33 9.66
CA ASP A 104 -28.96 18.00 10.96
C ASP A 104 -27.67 17.84 11.79
N GLU A 105 -27.42 18.73 12.76
CA GLU A 105 -26.25 18.66 13.67
C GLU A 105 -26.14 17.32 14.41
N ASP A 106 -27.28 16.65 14.65
CA ASP A 106 -27.35 15.37 15.35
C ASP A 106 -27.36 14.15 14.39
N SER A 107 -26.96 14.36 13.13
CA SER A 107 -26.87 13.31 12.12
C SER A 107 -25.45 12.79 11.96
N LEU A 108 -25.33 11.49 11.71
CA LEU A 108 -24.08 10.79 11.46
C LEU A 108 -24.12 10.11 10.10
N ARG A 109 -22.99 10.11 9.39
CA ARG A 109 -22.76 9.28 8.20
C ARG A 109 -21.96 8.04 8.59
N ILE A 110 -22.52 6.86 8.38
CA ILE A 110 -21.88 5.58 8.68
C ILE A 110 -21.64 4.84 7.37
N ARG A 111 -20.37 4.59 7.05
CA ARG A 111 -20.01 3.72 5.94
C ARG A 111 -20.08 2.26 6.41
N LEU A 112 -20.86 1.44 5.71
CA LEU A 112 -20.81 0.00 5.94
C LEU A 112 -19.55 -0.61 5.30
N PRO A 113 -19.00 -1.69 5.90
CA PRO A 113 -17.94 -2.46 5.26
C PRO A 113 -18.41 -3.09 3.94
N ASP A 114 -17.46 -3.41 3.07
CA ASP A 114 -17.75 -4.12 1.82
C ASP A 114 -18.30 -5.52 2.13
N GLY A 115 -19.43 -5.88 1.53
CA GLY A 115 -20.12 -7.14 1.72
C GLY A 115 -20.73 -7.65 0.42
N ASN A 116 -20.85 -8.97 0.29
CA ASN A 116 -21.28 -9.62 -0.96
C ASN A 116 -22.75 -10.08 -0.93
N GLY A 117 -23.53 -9.65 0.07
CA GLY A 117 -24.96 -9.95 0.15
C GLY A 117 -25.64 -9.51 1.44
N PHE A 118 -26.91 -9.89 1.59
CA PHE A 118 -27.74 -9.51 2.75
C PHE A 118 -27.25 -10.08 4.08
N GLN A 119 -26.55 -11.21 4.07
CA GLN A 119 -26.00 -11.82 5.28
C GLN A 119 -24.90 -10.94 5.91
N ASP A 120 -24.02 -10.36 5.08
CA ASP A 120 -23.00 -9.42 5.55
C ASP A 120 -23.64 -8.14 6.07
N LEU A 121 -24.68 -7.63 5.38
CA LEU A 121 -25.44 -6.47 5.83
C LEU A 121 -26.09 -6.71 7.20
N GLU A 122 -26.73 -7.86 7.41
CA GLU A 122 -27.31 -8.27 8.69
C GLU A 122 -26.23 -8.32 9.78
N LYS A 123 -25.07 -8.91 9.49
CA LYS A 123 -23.95 -8.98 10.43
C LYS A 123 -23.45 -7.59 10.83
N TYR A 124 -23.22 -6.69 9.87
CA TYR A 124 -22.71 -5.35 10.14
C TYR A 124 -23.73 -4.49 10.86
N THR A 125 -24.99 -4.49 10.42
CA THR A 125 -26.07 -3.76 11.09
C THR A 125 -26.35 -4.32 12.49
N GLY A 126 -26.23 -5.64 12.69
CA GLY A 126 -26.27 -6.28 14.01
C GLY A 126 -25.16 -5.80 14.94
N ALA A 127 -23.93 -5.68 14.43
CA ALA A 127 -22.81 -5.12 15.19
C ALA A 127 -23.03 -3.65 15.55
N PHE A 128 -23.51 -2.82 14.61
CA PHE A 128 -23.85 -1.42 14.88
C PHE A 128 -24.99 -1.27 15.88
N LYS A 129 -26.00 -2.14 15.83
CA LYS A 129 -27.09 -2.18 16.82
C LYS A 129 -26.54 -2.45 18.22
N ILE A 130 -25.61 -3.39 18.37
CA ILE A 130 -24.96 -3.64 19.67
C ILE A 130 -24.13 -2.45 20.09
N ALA A 131 -23.28 -1.92 19.20
CA ALA A 131 -22.34 -0.85 19.51
C ALA A 131 -23.04 0.46 19.91
N PHE A 132 -24.17 0.79 19.27
CA PHE A 132 -24.81 2.08 19.49
C PHE A 132 -26.17 1.98 20.18
N THR A 133 -27.06 1.09 19.77
CA THR A 133 -28.42 1.03 20.34
C THR A 133 -28.41 0.57 21.79
N VAL A 134 -27.53 -0.37 22.17
CA VAL A 134 -27.48 -0.87 23.55
C VAL A 134 -27.03 0.21 24.54
N PRO A 135 -25.91 0.92 24.31
CA PRO A 135 -25.46 1.98 25.24
C PRO A 135 -26.43 3.17 25.32
N LEU A 136 -27.08 3.52 24.21
CA LEU A 136 -27.98 4.67 24.15
C LEU A 136 -29.28 4.47 24.94
N ARG A 137 -29.74 3.24 25.14
CA ARG A 137 -30.95 2.92 25.93
C ARG A 137 -30.82 3.21 27.43
N HIS A 138 -29.66 3.65 27.90
CA HIS A 138 -29.48 3.98 29.31
C HIS A 138 -30.46 5.12 29.73
N PRO A 139 -31.17 5.01 30.86
CA PRO A 139 -32.22 5.97 31.24
C PRO A 139 -31.76 7.44 31.35
N GLN A 140 -30.48 7.67 31.61
CA GLN A 140 -29.92 9.04 31.69
C GLN A 140 -29.66 9.68 30.31
N ILE A 141 -29.65 8.86 29.25
CA ILE A 141 -29.40 9.29 27.87
C ILE A 141 -30.71 9.26 27.09
N ASP A 142 -31.53 8.23 27.35
CA ASP A 142 -32.79 7.92 26.67
C ASP A 142 -32.69 8.08 25.16
N GLY A 143 -31.59 7.53 24.62
CA GLY A 143 -31.16 7.76 23.26
C GLY A 143 -31.64 6.67 22.31
N THR A 144 -31.91 7.06 21.07
CA THR A 144 -32.23 6.13 19.98
C THR A 144 -31.51 6.53 18.70
N ILE A 145 -31.35 5.57 17.79
CA ILE A 145 -30.81 5.83 16.45
C ILE A 145 -31.89 5.49 15.42
N GLN A 146 -32.10 6.42 14.51
CA GLN A 146 -33.00 6.25 13.39
C GLN A 146 -32.22 6.34 12.08
N ILE A 147 -32.35 5.34 11.22
CA ILE A 147 -31.81 5.41 9.86
C ILE A 147 -32.71 6.37 9.07
N LEU A 148 -32.15 7.46 8.56
CA LEU A 148 -32.88 8.42 7.75
C LEU A 148 -32.92 7.98 6.29
N ARG A 149 -31.76 7.61 5.73
CA ARG A 149 -31.62 7.18 4.33
C ARG A 149 -30.29 6.48 4.09
N GLY A 150 -30.23 5.69 3.01
CA GLY A 150 -28.97 5.32 2.37
C GLY A 150 -28.58 6.36 1.32
N GLU A 151 -27.30 6.68 1.18
CA GLU A 151 -26.85 7.58 0.13
C GLU A 151 -26.78 6.86 -1.23
N PRO A 152 -27.43 7.38 -2.28
CA PRO A 152 -27.52 6.71 -3.57
C PRO A 152 -26.17 6.35 -4.16
N GLY A 153 -26.05 5.14 -4.70
CA GLY A 153 -24.82 4.68 -5.35
C GLY A 153 -23.64 4.47 -4.40
N SER A 154 -23.89 4.36 -3.09
CA SER A 154 -22.86 4.16 -2.08
C SER A 154 -23.34 3.28 -0.93
N VAL A 155 -22.40 2.82 -0.09
CA VAL A 155 -22.70 2.00 1.11
C VAL A 155 -22.80 2.86 2.38
N TRP A 156 -23.08 4.16 2.23
CA TRP A 156 -23.24 5.08 3.34
C TRP A 156 -24.69 5.12 3.83
N LEU A 157 -24.86 5.07 5.14
CA LEU A 157 -26.10 5.29 5.83
C LEU A 157 -26.04 6.64 6.55
N VAL A 158 -27.07 7.45 6.34
CA VAL A 158 -27.33 8.64 7.16
C VAL A 158 -28.24 8.22 8.30
N VAL A 159 -27.78 8.43 9.52
CA VAL A 159 -28.54 8.11 10.73
C VAL A 159 -28.70 9.37 11.59
N LYS A 160 -29.86 9.51 12.23
CA LYS A 160 -30.13 10.54 13.23
C LYS A 160 -29.99 9.95 14.61
N VAL A 161 -29.27 10.65 15.47
CA VAL A 161 -29.13 10.33 16.88
C VAL A 161 -30.15 11.17 17.64
N LEU A 162 -31.03 10.51 18.37
CA LEU A 162 -32.03 11.15 19.24
C LEU A 162 -31.64 10.87 20.70
N GLY A 163 -31.97 11.78 21.60
CA GLY A 163 -31.75 11.61 23.03
C GLY A 163 -31.84 12.92 23.81
N ILE A 164 -31.55 12.86 25.10
CA ILE A 164 -31.57 14.03 25.98
C ILE A 164 -30.34 14.89 25.70
N GLY A 165 -30.54 16.01 24.99
CA GLY A 165 -29.49 16.95 24.60
C GLY A 165 -28.40 16.30 23.72
N LYS A 166 -27.17 16.83 23.76
CA LYS A 166 -26.03 16.34 22.97
C LYS A 166 -25.30 15.11 23.59
N MET A 167 -25.84 14.51 24.66
CA MET A 167 -25.19 13.40 25.37
C MET A 167 -25.13 12.11 24.55
N ALA A 168 -26.20 11.78 23.84
CA ALA A 168 -26.26 10.58 22.98
C ALA A 168 -25.18 10.63 21.88
N TYR A 169 -25.04 11.78 21.22
CA TYR A 169 -24.02 12.00 20.20
C TYR A 169 -22.60 11.89 20.79
N LYS A 170 -22.35 12.51 21.94
CA LYS A 170 -21.06 12.43 22.65
C LYS A 170 -20.70 10.99 23.01
N LEU A 171 -21.66 10.20 23.51
CA LEU A 171 -21.42 8.80 23.84
C LEU A 171 -21.01 7.98 22.62
N ILE A 172 -21.70 8.16 21.48
CA ILE A 172 -21.32 7.48 20.23
C ILE A 172 -19.90 7.86 19.83
N ASN A 173 -19.56 9.14 19.90
CA ASN A 173 -18.20 9.60 19.61
C ASN A 173 -17.16 8.92 20.51
N ASP A 174 -17.40 8.84 21.82
CA ASP A 174 -16.50 8.22 22.78
C ASP A 174 -16.34 6.70 22.55
N ILE A 175 -17.41 6.02 22.12
CA ILE A 175 -17.39 4.61 21.71
C ILE A 175 -16.53 4.42 20.46
N CYS A 176 -16.74 5.24 19.42
CA CYS A 176 -15.94 5.21 18.20
C CYS A 176 -14.45 5.47 18.49
N TRP A 177 -14.15 6.46 19.34
CA TRP A 177 -12.78 6.79 19.73
C TRP A 177 -12.10 5.62 20.46
N SER A 178 -12.80 5.03 21.43
CA SER A 178 -12.30 3.89 22.20
C SER A 178 -12.08 2.66 21.31
N GLY A 179 -13.00 2.39 20.38
CA GLY A 179 -12.83 1.35 19.36
C GLY A 179 -11.59 1.57 18.49
N ALA A 180 -11.34 2.80 18.05
CA ALA A 180 -10.17 3.16 17.26
C ALA A 180 -8.85 2.97 18.04
N VAL A 181 -8.81 3.34 19.32
CA VAL A 181 -7.64 3.13 20.18
C VAL A 181 -7.30 1.65 20.32
N ILE A 182 -8.31 0.80 20.55
CA ILE A 182 -8.12 -0.66 20.64
C ILE A 182 -7.64 -1.22 19.30
N TRP A 183 -8.28 -0.80 18.20
CA TRP A 183 -7.88 -1.22 16.85
C TRP A 183 -6.42 -0.92 16.55
N ARG A 184 -5.96 0.30 16.86
CA ARG A 184 -4.56 0.70 16.69
C ARG A 184 -3.62 -0.24 17.44
N LYS A 185 -3.89 -0.50 18.72
CA LYS A 185 -3.07 -1.41 19.53
C LYS A 185 -3.03 -2.84 18.98
N VAL A 186 -4.16 -3.34 18.47
CA VAL A 186 -4.21 -4.67 17.85
C VAL A 186 -3.34 -4.73 16.59
N LEU A 187 -3.35 -3.67 15.77
CA LEU A 187 -2.52 -3.59 14.58
C LEU A 187 -1.02 -3.54 14.95
N ASP A 188 -0.65 -2.69 15.91
CA ASP A 188 0.72 -2.57 16.40
C ASP A 188 1.24 -3.94 16.90
N ASN A 189 0.44 -4.65 17.70
CA ASN A 189 0.79 -5.98 18.21
C ASN A 189 0.97 -7.02 17.09
N LYS A 190 0.17 -6.95 16.02
CA LYS A 190 0.33 -7.85 14.87
C LYS A 190 1.64 -7.59 14.13
N MET A 191 2.04 -6.33 13.98
CA MET A 191 3.33 -5.97 13.37
C MET A 191 4.50 -6.49 14.21
N VAL A 192 4.47 -6.24 15.53
CA VAL A 192 5.50 -6.74 16.44
C VAL A 192 5.56 -8.27 16.43
N ALA A 193 4.42 -8.97 16.40
CA ALA A 193 4.39 -10.43 16.31
C ALA A 193 5.02 -10.95 15.00
N GLN A 194 4.85 -10.24 13.89
CA GLN A 194 5.50 -10.58 12.61
C GLN A 194 7.01 -10.35 12.68
N GLU A 195 7.47 -9.27 13.31
CA GLU A 195 8.89 -9.00 13.51
C GLU A 195 9.55 -10.07 14.38
N VAL A 196 8.92 -10.42 15.52
CA VAL A 196 9.41 -11.50 16.39
C VAL A 196 9.54 -12.81 15.63
N ARG A 197 8.52 -13.19 14.86
CA ARG A 197 8.56 -14.40 14.03
C ARG A 197 9.67 -14.33 12.97
N SER A 198 9.93 -13.16 12.40
CA SER A 198 11.05 -12.97 11.46
C SER A 198 12.40 -13.16 12.16
N TYR A 199 12.57 -12.65 13.38
CA TYR A 199 13.80 -12.83 14.14
C TYR A 199 14.03 -14.30 14.54
N GLU A 200 12.98 -15.02 14.93
CA GLU A 200 13.07 -16.47 15.19
C GLU A 200 13.58 -17.24 13.96
N LEU A 201 12.99 -16.99 12.79
CA LEU A 201 13.43 -17.62 11.54
C LEU A 201 14.88 -17.27 11.17
N GLN A 202 15.32 -16.04 11.45
CA GLN A 202 16.70 -15.63 11.23
C GLN A 202 17.67 -16.35 12.17
N ASN A 203 17.30 -16.50 13.44
CA ASN A 203 18.10 -17.23 14.42
C ASN A 203 18.25 -18.71 14.04
N ASP A 204 17.14 -19.36 13.66
CA ASP A 204 17.15 -20.75 13.19
C ASP A 204 18.07 -20.92 11.97
N TYR A 205 17.99 -19.99 11.02
CA TYR A 205 18.85 -19.98 9.84
C TYR A 205 20.34 -19.82 10.19
N GLN A 206 20.67 -18.92 11.12
CA GLN A 206 22.05 -18.73 11.59
C GLN A 206 22.59 -19.97 12.29
N GLU A 207 21.78 -20.66 13.09
CA GLU A 207 22.19 -21.91 13.73
C GLU A 207 22.42 -23.04 12.71
N MET A 208 21.55 -23.16 11.71
CA MET A 208 21.76 -24.10 10.61
C MET A 208 23.06 -23.82 9.85
N LEU A 209 23.35 -22.54 9.56
CA LEU A 209 24.59 -22.14 8.89
C LEU A 209 25.82 -22.47 9.75
N LEU A 210 25.77 -22.17 11.05
CA LEU A 210 26.83 -22.50 12.01
C LEU A 210 27.09 -24.01 12.03
N ASN A 211 26.04 -24.82 12.10
CA ASN A 211 26.14 -26.28 12.12
C ASN A 211 26.68 -26.85 10.79
N ALA A 212 26.31 -26.26 9.65
CA ALA A 212 26.87 -26.61 8.35
C ALA A 212 28.36 -26.27 8.27
N GLN A 213 28.76 -25.09 8.75
CA GLN A 213 30.17 -24.68 8.81
C GLN A 213 31.00 -25.59 9.73
N LYS A 214 30.49 -25.94 10.92
CA LYS A 214 31.15 -26.90 11.82
C LYS A 214 31.41 -28.24 11.11
N LYS A 215 30.38 -28.80 10.46
CA LYS A 215 30.52 -30.06 9.69
C LYS A 215 31.53 -29.93 8.54
N LEU A 216 31.60 -28.78 7.89
CA LEU A 216 32.56 -28.53 6.82
C LEU A 216 33.99 -28.51 7.36
N ILE A 217 34.23 -27.81 8.48
CA ILE A 217 35.53 -27.79 9.17
C ILE A 217 35.93 -29.20 9.58
N ASP A 218 35.03 -29.97 10.21
CA ASP A 218 35.31 -31.35 10.61
C ASP A 218 35.67 -32.22 9.42
N LYS A 219 34.94 -32.09 8.30
CA LYS A 219 35.24 -32.82 7.05
C LYS A 219 36.62 -32.42 6.51
N LEU A 220 36.96 -31.13 6.54
CA LEU A 220 38.25 -30.62 6.08
C LEU A 220 39.38 -31.18 6.94
N VAL A 221 39.28 -31.11 8.27
CA VAL A 221 40.27 -31.65 9.21
C VAL A 221 40.47 -33.15 8.99
N ASN A 222 39.38 -33.90 8.83
CA ASN A 222 39.45 -35.34 8.56
C ASN A 222 40.06 -35.67 7.20
N THR A 223 39.86 -34.80 6.21
CA THR A 223 40.47 -34.92 4.88
C THR A 223 41.97 -34.63 4.97
N GLU A 224 42.37 -33.56 5.66
CA GLU A 224 43.76 -33.19 5.93
C GLU A 224 44.53 -34.30 6.66
N ALA A 225 43.93 -34.85 7.72
CA ALA A 225 44.51 -35.98 8.45
C ALA A 225 44.76 -37.18 7.51
N SER A 226 43.78 -37.53 6.66
CA SER A 226 43.95 -38.59 5.66
C SER A 226 45.04 -38.29 4.63
N GLY A 227 45.14 -37.04 4.17
CA GLY A 227 46.16 -36.64 3.22
C GLY A 227 47.57 -36.71 3.79
N ILE A 228 47.74 -36.33 5.07
CA ILE A 228 49.03 -36.46 5.78
C ILE A 228 49.45 -37.93 5.87
N ILE A 229 48.54 -38.82 6.29
CA ILE A 229 48.79 -40.27 6.39
C ILE A 229 49.23 -40.83 5.02
N THR A 230 48.49 -40.47 3.97
CA THR A 230 48.74 -40.95 2.60
C THR A 230 50.07 -40.44 2.05
N ARG A 231 50.36 -39.14 2.20
CA ARG A 231 51.59 -38.50 1.70
C ARG A 231 52.83 -39.06 2.37
N ASN A 232 52.76 -39.30 3.68
CA ASN A 232 53.86 -39.82 4.46
C ASN A 232 53.93 -41.36 4.45
N ARG A 233 53.05 -42.04 3.69
CA ARG A 233 52.98 -43.50 3.55
C ARG A 233 52.89 -44.25 4.89
N ILE A 234 52.18 -43.66 5.85
CA ILE A 234 52.02 -44.22 7.20
C ILE A 234 50.94 -45.32 7.15
N LYS A 235 51.25 -46.53 7.64
CA LYS A 235 50.23 -47.55 7.92
C LYS A 235 49.53 -47.18 9.23
N ALA A 236 48.37 -46.54 9.12
CA ALA A 236 47.60 -46.05 10.25
C ALA A 236 46.29 -46.82 10.42
N ASP A 237 45.89 -47.02 11.66
CA ASP A 237 44.55 -47.47 12.02
C ASP A 237 43.56 -46.27 12.12
N PRO A 238 42.24 -46.53 12.19
CA PRO A 238 41.25 -45.46 12.34
C PRO A 238 41.44 -44.59 13.59
N GLU A 239 42.04 -45.14 14.65
CA GLU A 239 42.30 -44.44 15.90
C GLU A 239 43.42 -43.40 15.74
N TYR A 240 44.51 -43.75 15.07
CA TYR A 240 45.60 -42.85 14.73
C TYR A 240 45.13 -41.69 13.85
N ARG A 241 44.20 -41.94 12.91
CA ARG A 241 43.57 -40.87 12.11
C ARG A 241 42.81 -39.86 12.98
N SER A 242 42.07 -40.35 13.98
CA SER A 242 41.32 -39.51 14.92
C SER A 242 42.26 -38.69 15.81
N GLN A 243 43.36 -39.29 16.28
CA GLN A 243 44.39 -38.57 17.03
C GLN A 243 45.04 -37.47 16.20
N LEU A 244 45.37 -37.76 14.93
CA LEU A 244 45.93 -36.77 14.02
C LEU A 244 44.97 -35.61 13.75
N ALA A 245 43.68 -35.90 13.54
CA ALA A 245 42.64 -34.87 13.41
C ALA A 245 42.58 -33.95 14.65
N LYS A 246 42.66 -34.53 15.86
CA LYS A 246 42.74 -33.76 17.12
C LYS A 246 44.01 -32.91 17.20
N SER A 247 45.15 -33.43 16.76
CA SER A 247 46.40 -32.66 16.72
C SER A 247 46.32 -31.47 15.75
N ILE A 248 45.68 -31.64 14.59
CA ILE A 248 45.43 -30.54 13.63
C ILE A 248 44.58 -29.44 14.29
N MET A 249 43.51 -29.82 14.99
CA MET A 249 42.67 -28.87 15.74
C MET A 249 43.42 -28.17 16.87
N ALA A 250 44.24 -28.90 17.63
CA ALA A 250 45.06 -28.31 18.68
C ALA A 250 46.07 -27.28 18.13
N MET A 251 46.68 -27.58 16.99
CA MET A 251 47.57 -26.62 16.30
C MET A 251 46.81 -25.41 15.77
N HIS A 252 45.60 -25.60 15.23
CA HIS A 252 44.72 -24.51 14.83
C HIS A 252 44.39 -23.56 16.00
N GLU A 253 44.05 -24.11 17.17
CA GLU A 253 43.81 -23.30 18.37
C GLU A 253 45.06 -22.52 18.82
N LEU A 254 46.25 -23.13 18.70
CA LEU A 254 47.51 -22.46 18.99
C LEU A 254 47.78 -21.31 18.01
N PHE A 255 47.47 -21.49 16.71
CA PHE A 255 47.58 -20.42 15.72
C PHE A 255 46.63 -19.25 16.00
N ILE A 256 45.38 -19.52 16.41
CA ILE A 256 44.44 -18.45 16.85
C ILE A 256 45.02 -17.66 18.03
N LYS A 257 45.73 -18.33 18.94
CA LYS A 257 46.38 -17.72 20.11
C LYS A 257 47.71 -17.04 19.80
N GLY A 258 48.14 -16.99 18.53
CA GLY A 258 49.34 -16.30 18.09
C GLY A 258 50.62 -17.13 18.15
N ALA A 259 50.53 -18.47 18.22
CA ALA A 259 51.70 -19.33 18.10
C ALA A 259 52.24 -19.27 16.66
N GLU A 260 53.57 -19.21 16.51
CA GLU A 260 54.26 -19.32 15.22
C GLU A 260 55.22 -20.50 15.26
N VAL A 261 55.33 -21.24 14.16
CA VAL A 261 56.27 -22.35 14.00
C VAL A 261 57.23 -22.01 12.87
N GLN A 262 58.51 -21.88 13.20
CA GLN A 262 59.57 -21.50 12.25
C GLN A 262 60.66 -22.59 12.23
N PRO A 263 61.29 -22.84 11.06
CA PRO A 263 62.41 -23.77 10.98
C PRO A 263 63.63 -23.22 11.72
N SER A 264 64.57 -24.11 12.08
CA SER A 264 65.83 -23.69 12.69
C SER A 264 66.70 -22.91 11.69
N LEU A 265 67.51 -21.96 12.18
CA LEU A 265 68.45 -21.15 11.37
C LEU A 265 69.39 -21.98 10.48
N LYS A 266 69.65 -23.25 10.82
CA LYS A 266 70.55 -24.14 10.06
C LYS A 266 69.83 -24.94 8.96
N GLU A 267 68.51 -25.03 9.02
CA GLU A 267 67.68 -25.81 8.10
C GLU A 267 66.79 -24.96 7.18
N ALA A 268 66.74 -23.64 7.42
CA ALA A 268 65.95 -22.69 6.63
C ALA A 268 66.25 -22.79 5.11
N ASP A 269 67.50 -23.07 4.73
CA ASP A 269 67.93 -23.19 3.32
C ASP A 269 67.85 -24.63 2.75
N LYS A 270 67.62 -25.64 3.61
CA LYS A 270 67.68 -27.08 3.24
C LYS A 270 66.33 -27.77 3.23
N ALA A 271 65.29 -27.18 3.81
CA ALA A 271 63.95 -27.76 3.82
C ALA A 271 63.31 -27.64 2.42
N PRO A 272 62.92 -28.77 1.77
CA PRO A 272 62.32 -28.74 0.43
C PRO A 272 60.90 -28.12 0.41
N GLU A 273 60.21 -28.02 1.55
CA GLU A 273 58.87 -27.44 1.67
C GLU A 273 58.86 -26.28 2.68
N LYS A 274 58.33 -25.12 2.26
CA LYS A 274 58.19 -23.94 3.13
C LYS A 274 57.12 -24.18 4.21
N PHE A 275 57.42 -23.80 5.44
CA PHE A 275 56.44 -23.68 6.53
C PHE A 275 55.39 -22.60 6.17
N PRO A 276 54.16 -22.70 6.68
CA PRO A 276 53.09 -21.75 6.34
C PRO A 276 53.41 -20.34 6.86
N ASP A 277 53.16 -19.33 6.02
CA ASP A 277 53.24 -17.92 6.43
C ASP A 277 51.90 -17.48 7.02
N LEU A 278 51.86 -17.40 8.35
CA LEU A 278 50.66 -17.00 9.09
C LEU A 278 50.28 -15.52 8.89
N LYS A 279 51.17 -14.70 8.32
CA LYS A 279 50.88 -13.29 8.00
C LYS A 279 50.12 -13.14 6.68
N HIS A 280 50.16 -14.17 5.82
CA HIS A 280 49.50 -14.19 4.52
C HIS A 280 48.64 -15.47 4.36
N LEU A 281 47.68 -15.68 5.27
CA LEU A 281 46.83 -16.88 5.32
C LEU A 281 46.09 -17.20 4.00
N GLN A 282 45.78 -16.19 3.18
CA GLN A 282 45.14 -16.39 1.87
C GLN A 282 46.01 -17.18 0.89
N SER A 283 47.32 -17.26 1.12
CA SER A 283 48.27 -18.03 0.31
C SER A 283 48.46 -19.48 0.79
N VAL A 284 47.87 -19.85 1.93
CA VAL A 284 47.99 -21.18 2.51
C VAL A 284 46.86 -22.07 1.97
N GLU A 285 47.19 -22.90 0.98
CA GLU A 285 46.24 -23.85 0.37
C GLU A 285 46.40 -25.27 0.92
N SER A 286 45.33 -26.06 0.81
CA SER A 286 45.37 -27.51 1.09
C SER A 286 46.38 -28.19 0.18
N ARG A 287 47.23 -29.03 0.77
CA ARG A 287 48.25 -29.82 0.03
C ARG A 287 47.69 -31.14 -0.50
N ILE A 288 46.38 -31.38 -0.40
CA ILE A 288 45.72 -32.58 -0.91
C ILE A 288 45.18 -32.27 -2.30
N LYS A 289 45.59 -33.05 -3.31
CA LYS A 289 44.91 -33.01 -4.62
C LYS A 289 43.48 -33.50 -4.39
N ALA A 290 42.48 -32.67 -4.74
CA ALA A 290 41.09 -33.06 -4.69
C ALA A 290 40.91 -34.44 -5.34
N ILE A 291 40.40 -35.41 -4.58
CA ILE A 291 40.01 -36.70 -5.14
C ILE A 291 38.86 -36.38 -6.11
N PRO A 292 38.96 -36.71 -7.41
CA PRO A 292 37.81 -36.57 -8.29
C PRO A 292 36.71 -37.43 -7.70
N GLU A 293 35.60 -36.79 -7.34
CA GLU A 293 34.38 -37.42 -6.86
C GLU A 293 33.95 -38.42 -7.92
N GLN A 294 34.26 -39.71 -7.70
CA GLN A 294 33.79 -40.79 -8.56
C GLN A 294 32.28 -40.79 -8.50
N ALA A 295 31.70 -40.48 -9.65
CA ALA A 295 30.33 -40.76 -9.99
C ALA A 295 30.01 -42.23 -9.69
N GLU A 296 29.14 -42.49 -8.72
CA GLU A 296 28.12 -43.53 -8.78
C GLU A 296 27.14 -43.37 -7.60
N GLY A 297 25.86 -43.15 -7.93
CA GLY A 297 24.75 -43.43 -7.01
C GLY A 297 24.07 -42.25 -6.29
N ALA A 298 23.54 -41.27 -7.02
CA ALA A 298 22.36 -40.55 -6.53
C ALA A 298 21.53 -40.06 -7.73
N GLU A 299 20.30 -40.55 -7.81
CA GLU A 299 19.30 -40.17 -8.80
C GLU A 299 19.19 -38.65 -8.93
N LYS A 300 19.17 -38.19 -10.18
CA LYS A 300 18.84 -36.81 -10.53
C LYS A 300 17.45 -36.46 -9.96
N PRO A 301 17.29 -35.42 -9.13
CA PRO A 301 15.96 -34.87 -8.95
C PRO A 301 15.51 -34.33 -10.32
N ARG A 302 14.37 -34.85 -10.81
CA ARG A 302 13.70 -34.39 -12.01
C ARG A 302 13.38 -32.90 -11.85
N LEU A 303 14.22 -32.04 -12.40
CA LEU A 303 13.83 -30.68 -12.78
C LEU A 303 12.84 -30.79 -13.93
N THR A 304 11.54 -30.72 -13.62
CA THR A 304 10.49 -30.44 -14.59
C THR A 304 10.81 -29.13 -15.31
N LYS A 305 11.19 -29.24 -16.58
CA LYS A 305 11.30 -28.11 -17.51
C LYS A 305 9.93 -27.42 -17.62
N VAL A 306 9.78 -26.24 -17.04
CA VAL A 306 8.80 -25.27 -17.52
C VAL A 306 9.32 -24.78 -18.88
N LYS A 307 8.68 -25.24 -19.96
CA LYS A 307 8.93 -24.74 -21.31
C LYS A 307 8.51 -23.28 -21.37
N SER A 308 9.49 -22.38 -21.44
CA SER A 308 9.28 -21.05 -22.00
C SER A 308 9.40 -21.12 -23.52
N THR A 309 8.65 -20.24 -24.17
CA THR A 309 8.64 -19.87 -25.60
C THR A 309 8.05 -20.89 -26.57
N VAL A 310 6.93 -20.52 -27.23
CA VAL A 310 6.91 -20.07 -28.63
C VAL A 310 5.61 -19.28 -28.88
N ALA A 311 5.71 -17.96 -29.12
CA ALA A 311 4.89 -17.25 -30.11
C ALA A 311 5.77 -17.14 -31.37
N PRO A 312 5.27 -17.38 -32.60
CA PRO A 312 4.81 -16.24 -33.39
C PRO A 312 3.79 -16.56 -34.52
N LYS A 313 2.98 -15.57 -34.92
CA LYS A 313 2.98 -14.96 -36.27
C LYS A 313 1.67 -14.25 -36.58
N ILE A 314 1.81 -12.95 -36.78
CA ILE A 314 0.88 -12.05 -37.45
C ILE A 314 0.63 -12.56 -38.87
N LYS A 315 -0.63 -12.82 -39.23
CA LYS A 315 -1.09 -12.83 -40.62
C LYS A 315 -2.06 -11.67 -40.83
N LYS A 316 -1.68 -10.80 -41.76
CA LYS A 316 -2.49 -9.72 -42.32
C LYS A 316 -3.71 -10.31 -43.03
N SER A 317 -4.90 -9.81 -42.73
CA SER A 317 -6.11 -9.96 -43.56
C SER A 317 -6.22 -8.73 -44.47
N PRO A 318 -6.49 -8.90 -45.78
CA PRO A 318 -6.81 -7.79 -46.66
C PRO A 318 -8.31 -7.45 -46.59
N LYS A 319 -8.58 -6.19 -46.88
CA LYS A 319 -9.89 -5.54 -47.10
C LYS A 319 -10.89 -6.42 -47.88
N GLN A 320 -12.13 -6.44 -47.41
CA GLN A 320 -13.35 -6.14 -48.16
C GLN A 320 -14.35 -5.50 -47.20
#